data_AF-A0A9P8AN31-F1
#
_entry.id   AF-A0A9P8AN31-F1
#
_cell.length_a   1.000
_cell.length_b   1.000
_cell.length_c   1.000
_cell.angle_alpha   90.00
_cell.angle_beta   90.00
_cell.angle_gamma   90.00
#
_symmetry.space_group_name_H-M   'P 1'
#
loop_
_entity.id
_entity.type
_entity.pdbx_description
1 polymer ?
#
loop_
_entity_poly.entity_id
_entity_poly.type
_entity_poly.pdbx_seq_one_letter_code
_entity_poly.pdbx_strand_id
1 'polypeptide(L)'
;MRYDGKEVKATTYLKKEGWGWYGRHRVFKGPDSKEYKWILGLRVPQLVLNDGSETLIAKYHTRKCGLLSPGDARPAYLEICPGGEHMVDIIFFTFIYIEELREEKENGS
;
A
#
# COMPACT_ATOMS: atom_id res chain seq x y z
N MET A 1 -12.88 -8.30 1.60
CA MET A 1 -11.89 -8.82 2.57
C MET A 1 -12.64 -9.45 3.72
N ARG A 2 -12.13 -10.54 4.31
CA ARG A 2 -12.62 -11.05 5.59
C ARG A 2 -11.77 -10.46 6.71
N TYR A 3 -12.38 -9.68 7.59
CA TYR A 3 -11.77 -9.13 8.80
C TYR A 3 -12.67 -9.54 9.97
N ASP A 4 -12.11 -10.21 10.98
CA ASP A 4 -12.86 -10.68 12.16
C ASP A 4 -14.10 -11.54 11.82
N GLY A 5 -13.98 -12.41 10.80
CA GLY A 5 -15.08 -13.27 10.34
C GLY A 5 -16.17 -12.57 9.52
N LYS A 6 -16.11 -11.25 9.33
CA LYS A 6 -17.07 -10.48 8.53
C LYS A 6 -16.47 -10.08 7.19
N GLU A 7 -17.28 -10.24 6.13
CA GLU A 7 -16.91 -9.75 4.81
C GLU A 7 -17.14 -8.23 4.75
N VAL A 8 -16.05 -7.48 4.65
CA VAL A 8 -16.06 -6.02 4.56
C VAL A 8 -15.56 -5.62 3.17
N LYS A 9 -16.29 -4.71 2.51
CA LYS A 9 -15.84 -4.09 1.27
C LYS A 9 -14.59 -3.26 1.56
N ALA A 10 -13.55 -3.44 0.75
CA ALA A 10 -12.28 -2.71 0.90
C ALA A 10 -12.51 -1.18 0.89
N THR A 11 -13.47 -0.70 0.10
CA THR A 11 -13.88 0.71 0.03
C THR A 11 -14.47 1.27 1.33
N THR A 12 -15.02 0.41 2.19
CA THR A 12 -15.57 0.80 3.50
C THR A 12 -14.49 0.74 4.58
N TYR A 13 -13.54 -0.19 4.46
CA TYR A 13 -12.41 -0.34 5.38
C TYR A 13 -11.34 0.75 5.16
N LEU A 14 -11.05 1.07 3.90
CA LEU A 14 -10.06 2.07 3.50
C LEU A 14 -10.75 3.43 3.24
N LYS A 15 -10.65 4.32 4.22
CA LYS A 15 -11.17 5.68 4.12
C LYS A 15 -10.30 6.52 3.19
N LYS A 16 -10.92 7.41 2.42
CA LYS A 16 -10.20 8.36 1.57
C LYS A 16 -9.79 9.57 2.41
N GLU A 17 -8.51 9.87 2.50
CA GLU A 17 -7.98 11.00 3.27
C GLU A 17 -6.90 11.75 2.49
N GLY A 18 -6.77 13.06 2.74
CA GLY A 18 -5.72 13.89 2.15
C GLY A 18 -5.76 13.94 0.62
N TRP A 19 -4.65 14.38 0.03
CA TRP A 19 -4.49 14.48 -1.42
C TRP A 19 -3.07 14.10 -1.82
N GLY A 20 -2.94 13.19 -2.79
CA GLY A 20 -1.70 12.83 -3.45
C GLY A 20 -1.82 12.96 -4.97
N TRP A 21 -0.71 12.70 -5.67
CA TRP A 21 -0.64 12.84 -7.14
C TRP A 21 -1.64 11.96 -7.90
N TYR A 22 -1.95 10.76 -7.41
CA TYR A 22 -2.97 9.87 -7.99
C TYR A 22 -4.33 9.92 -7.26
N GLY A 23 -4.58 11.03 -6.54
CA GLY A 23 -5.80 11.29 -5.80
C GLY A 23 -5.66 11.08 -4.30
N ARG A 24 -6.80 10.96 -3.60
CA ARG A 24 -6.84 10.83 -2.14
C ARG A 24 -6.10 9.57 -1.68
N HIS A 25 -5.35 9.66 -0.59
CA HIS A 25 -4.74 8.51 0.08
C HIS A 25 -5.81 7.54 0.61
N ARG A 26 -5.38 6.36 1.07
CA ARG A 26 -6.26 5.40 1.74
C ARG A 26 -5.77 5.15 3.14
N VAL A 27 -6.66 5.26 4.11
CA VAL A 27 -6.34 5.16 5.53
C VAL A 27 -7.17 4.07 6.17
N PHE A 28 -6.57 3.28 7.05
CA PHE A 28 -7.25 2.25 7.83
C PHE A 28 -6.69 2.15 9.24
N LYS A 29 -7.47 1.54 10.13
CA LYS A 29 -7.06 1.22 11.50
C LYS A 29 -6.62 -0.23 11.57
N GLY A 30 -5.40 -0.46 12.01
CA GLY A 30 -4.83 -1.80 12.19
C GLY A 30 -5.34 -2.51 13.45
N PRO A 31 -4.97 -3.78 13.63
CA PRO A 31 -5.39 -4.60 14.78
C PRO A 31 -4.82 -4.09 16.11
N ASP A 32 -3.71 -3.36 16.07
CA ASP A 32 -3.09 -2.69 17.21
C ASP A 32 -3.72 -1.33 17.54
N SER A 33 -4.87 -1.02 16.92
CA SER A 33 -5.57 0.25 17.04
C SER A 33 -4.80 1.49 16.57
N LYS A 34 -3.69 1.31 15.85
CA LYS A 34 -3.00 2.42 15.18
C LYS A 34 -3.60 2.69 13.82
N GLU A 35 -3.39 3.89 13.31
CA GLU A 35 -3.87 4.29 11.99
C GLU A 35 -2.72 4.30 10.99
N TYR A 36 -3.00 3.80 9.79
CA TYR A 36 -2.03 3.60 8.73
C TYR A 36 -2.53 4.21 7.43
N LYS A 37 -1.61 4.77 6.65
CA LYS A 37 -1.90 5.51 5.42
C LYS A 37 -1.14 4.93 4.24
N TRP A 38 -1.88 4.48 3.22
CA TRP A 38 -1.37 4.17 1.90
C TRP A 38 -1.23 5.45 1.08
N ILE A 39 0.03 5.78 0.77
CA ILE A 39 0.42 6.86 -0.13
C ILE A 39 0.47 6.31 -1.55
N LEU A 40 -0.48 6.75 -2.37
CA LEU A 40 -0.53 6.56 -3.82
C LEU A 40 0.47 7.51 -4.50
N GLY A 41 1.78 7.30 -4.29
CA GLY A 41 2.84 8.15 -4.82
C GLY A 41 3.14 7.92 -6.31
N LEU A 42 3.91 8.84 -6.92
CA LEU A 42 4.26 8.91 -8.36
C LEU A 42 4.94 7.67 -8.98
N ARG A 43 5.40 6.69 -8.18
CA ARG A 43 6.14 5.52 -8.70
C ARG A 43 5.72 4.19 -8.07
N VAL A 44 5.54 4.16 -6.76
CA VAL A 44 5.19 2.93 -6.01
C VAL A 44 4.34 3.29 -4.80
N PRO A 45 3.32 2.49 -4.45
CA PRO A 45 2.59 2.65 -3.21
C PRO A 45 3.48 2.37 -1.99
N GLN A 46 3.24 3.15 -0.94
CA GLN A 46 3.91 3.01 0.35
C GLN A 46 2.88 3.06 1.47
N LEU A 47 3.08 2.23 2.48
CA LEU A 47 2.29 2.24 3.71
C LEU A 47 3.12 2.89 4.80
N VAL A 48 2.56 3.92 5.44
CA VAL A 48 3.18 4.62 6.57
C VAL A 48 2.25 4.66 7.77
N LEU A 49 2.83 4.85 8.95
CA LEU A 49 2.07 5.15 10.16
C LEU A 49 1.47 6.58 10.07
N ASN A 50 0.19 6.73 10.41
CA ASN A 50 -0.55 7.99 10.33
C ASN A 50 -0.57 8.76 11.67
N ASP A 51 0.58 8.87 12.33
CA ASP A 51 0.77 9.61 13.59
C ASP A 51 1.61 10.88 13.42
N GLY A 52 1.90 11.26 12.17
CA GLY A 52 2.78 12.37 11.82
C GLY A 52 4.27 12.01 11.75
N SER A 53 4.68 10.81 12.19
CA SER A 53 6.07 10.35 12.04
C SER A 53 6.41 9.93 10.61
N GLU A 54 5.38 9.58 9.81
CA GLU A 54 5.51 8.96 8.48
C GLU A 54 6.41 7.72 8.48
N THR A 55 6.47 7.00 9.61
CA THR A 55 7.26 5.77 9.75
C THR A 55 6.83 4.75 8.70
N LEU A 56 7.79 4.23 7.92
CA LEU A 56 7.53 3.27 6.86
C LEU A 56 7.16 1.90 7.44
N ILE A 57 6.06 1.34 6.96
CA ILE A 57 5.54 0.04 7.37
C ILE A 57 5.64 -0.96 6.23
N ALA A 58 5.33 -0.54 5.00
CA ALA A 58 5.53 -1.36 3.82
C ALA A 58 5.82 -0.50 2.59
N LYS A 59 6.55 -1.08 1.63
CA LYS A 59 6.89 -0.42 0.37
C LYS A 59 6.87 -1.40 -0.77
N TYR A 60 6.17 -1.05 -1.84
CA TYR A 60 6.27 -1.80 -3.09
C TYR A 60 7.53 -1.37 -3.86
N HIS A 61 8.18 -2.36 -4.46
CA HIS A 61 9.29 -2.15 -5.38
C HIS A 61 8.90 -2.69 -6.75
N THR A 62 8.93 -1.84 -7.77
CA THR A 62 8.66 -2.28 -9.15
C THR A 62 9.77 -3.18 -9.66
N ARG A 63 9.41 -4.00 -10.66
CA ARG A 63 10.36 -4.75 -11.45
C ARG A 63 11.40 -3.80 -12.05
N LYS A 64 12.67 -4.15 -11.89
CA LYS A 64 13.76 -3.53 -12.66
C LYS A 64 14.14 -4.45 -13.80
N CYS A 65 13.94 -3.99 -15.04
CA CYS A 65 14.49 -4.66 -16.21
C CYS A 65 15.96 -4.27 -16.34
N GLY A 66 16.86 -5.24 -16.26
CA GLY A 66 18.32 -5.05 -16.31
C GLY A 66 18.88 -4.59 -17.66
N LEU A 67 18.09 -3.90 -18.49
CA LEU A 67 18.51 -3.45 -19.82
C LEU A 67 19.72 -2.49 -19.77
N LEU A 68 19.80 -1.67 -18.72
CA LEU A 68 20.91 -0.75 -18.48
C LEU A 68 21.88 -1.25 -17.39
N SER A 69 21.47 -2.22 -16.57
CA SER A 69 22.25 -2.74 -15.44
C SER A 69 21.81 -4.18 -15.14
N PRO A 70 22.42 -5.18 -15.80
CA PRO A 70 22.02 -6.59 -15.68
C PRO A 70 22.08 -7.12 -14.24
N GLY A 71 22.99 -6.59 -13.41
CA GLY A 71 23.14 -6.95 -12.00
C GLY A 71 22.03 -6.43 -11.08
N ASP A 72 21.22 -5.46 -11.54
CA ASP A 72 20.13 -4.86 -10.76
C ASP A 72 18.74 -5.39 -11.16
N ALA A 73 18.70 -6.41 -12.04
CA ALA A 73 17.47 -7.03 -12.45
C ALA A 73 16.80 -7.74 -11.27
N ARG A 74 15.59 -7.30 -10.92
CA ARG A 74 14.83 -7.90 -9.81
C ARG A 74 13.34 -7.93 -10.10
N PRO A 75 12.64 -8.99 -9.67
CA PRO A 75 11.18 -9.03 -9.73
C PRO A 75 10.58 -7.93 -8.86
N ALA A 76 9.31 -7.62 -9.10
CA ALA A 76 8.57 -6.75 -8.20
C ALA A 76 8.30 -7.47 -6.87
N TYR A 77 8.36 -6.75 -5.76
CA TYR A 77 8.08 -7.31 -4.43
C TYR A 77 7.55 -6.25 -3.48
N LEU A 78 6.78 -6.70 -2.50
CA LEU A 78 6.32 -5.89 -1.39
C LEU A 78 7.22 -6.13 -0.18
N GLU A 79 7.93 -5.11 0.25
CA GLU A 79 8.74 -5.12 1.46
C GLU A 79 7.87 -4.72 2.65
N ILE A 80 7.90 -5.51 3.74
CA ILE A 80 7.21 -5.21 5.00
C ILE A 80 8.28 -5.01 6.06
N CYS A 81 8.28 -3.84 6.71
CA CYS A 81 9.21 -3.53 7.79
C CYS A 81 8.76 -4.23 9.10
N PRO A 82 9.66 -4.38 10.10
CA PRO A 82 9.32 -5.06 11.36
C PRO A 82 8.05 -4.53 12.05
N GLY A 83 7.79 -3.22 11.93
CA GLY A 83 6.58 -2.59 12.46
C GLY A 83 5.26 -2.94 11.76
N GLY A 84 5.28 -3.78 10.72
CA GLY A 84 4.11 -4.28 10.01
C GLY A 84 3.94 -5.81 10.04
N GLU A 85 4.90 -6.54 10.61
CA GLU A 85 4.88 -8.02 10.63
C GLU A 85 3.67 -8.58 11.39
N HIS A 86 3.14 -7.86 12.38
CA HIS A 86 1.95 -8.28 13.14
C HIS A 86 0.65 -8.22 12.33
N MET A 87 0.68 -7.71 11.10
CA MET A 87 -0.51 -7.51 10.27
C MET A 87 -0.26 -7.77 8.77
N VAL A 88 0.65 -8.69 8.45
CA VAL A 88 1.04 -9.04 7.07
C VAL A 88 -0.17 -9.29 6.16
N ASP A 89 -1.17 -10.05 6.62
CA ASP A 89 -2.37 -10.35 5.82
C ASP A 89 -3.13 -9.07 5.45
N ILE A 90 -3.32 -8.15 6.40
CA ILE A 90 -4.02 -6.88 6.17
C ILE A 90 -3.24 -6.01 5.19
N ILE A 91 -1.91 -5.94 5.35
CA ILE A 91 -1.04 -5.22 4.44
C ILE A 91 -1.17 -5.79 3.03
N PHE A 92 -1.11 -7.12 2.87
CA PHE A 92 -1.21 -7.78 1.58
C PHE A 92 -2.57 -7.54 0.90
N PHE A 93 -3.68 -7.74 1.62
CA PHE A 93 -5.00 -7.52 1.05
C PHE A 93 -5.24 -6.05 0.69
N THR A 94 -4.82 -5.12 1.54
CA THR A 94 -4.98 -3.68 1.24
C THR A 94 -4.07 -3.24 0.11
N PHE A 95 -2.88 -3.81 -0.01
CA PHE A 95 -1.97 -3.59 -1.14
C PHE A 95 -2.60 -4.00 -2.48
N ILE A 96 -3.23 -5.18 -2.58
CA ILE A 96 -3.90 -5.61 -3.83
C ILE A 96 -4.94 -4.59 -4.28
N TYR A 97 -5.76 -4.09 -3.36
CA TYR A 97 -6.75 -3.06 -3.67
C TYR A 97 -6.11 -1.73 -4.09
N ILE A 98 -4.95 -1.39 -3.52
CA ILE A 98 -4.20 -0.18 -3.86
C ILE A 98 -3.59 -0.28 -5.27
N GLU A 99 -3.04 -1.43 -5.65
CA GLU A 99 -2.52 -1.64 -7.01
C GLU A 99 -3.65 -1.62 -8.04
N GLU A 100 -4.81 -2.24 -7.77
CA GLU A 100 -5.98 -2.17 -8.66
C GLU A 100 -6.39 -0.71 -8.93
N LEU A 101 -6.49 0.10 -7.86
CA LEU A 101 -6.80 1.53 -7.98
C LEU A 101 -5.75 2.31 -8.78
N ARG A 102 -4.49 1.89 -8.70
CA ARG A 102 -3.40 2.52 -9.45
C ARG A 102 -3.49 2.15 -10.92
N GLU A 103 -3.72 0.89 -11.26
CA GLU A 103 -3.92 0.43 -12.63
C GLU A 103 -5.11 1.13 -13.29
N GLU A 104 -6.23 1.29 -12.58
CA GLU A 104 -7.39 2.07 -13.07
C GLU A 104 -7.01 3.53 -13.41
N LYS A 105 -6.11 4.14 -12.64
CA LYS A 105 -5.65 5.52 -12.86
C LYS A 105 -4.64 5.65 -13.99
N GLU A 106 -3.75 4.67 -14.14
CA GLU A 106 -2.78 4.62 -15.24
C GLU A 106 -3.48 4.35 -16.58
N ASN A 107 -4.48 3.47 -16.61
CA ASN A 107 -5.21 3.11 -17.84
C ASN A 107 -6.32 4.11 -18.24
N GLY A 108 -6.75 4.97 -17.31
CA GLY A 108 -7.79 5.98 -17.53
C GLY A 108 -7.28 7.37 -17.95
N SER A 109 -5.99 7.52 -18.27
CA SER A 109 -5.35 8.78 -18.69
C SER A 109 -5.17 8.86 -20.21
#